data_AF-X1CS83-F1
#
_entry.id   AF-X1CS83-F1
#
_cell.length_a   1.000
_cell.length_b   1.000
_cell.length_c   1.000
_cell.angle_alpha   90.00
_cell.angle_beta   90.00
_cell.angle_gamma   90.00
#
_symmetry.space_group_name_H-M   'P 1'
#
loop_
_entity.id
_entity.type
_entity.pdbx_description
1 polymer ?
#
loop_
_entity_poly.entity_id
_entity_poly.type
_entity_poly.pdbx_seq_one_letter_code
_entity_poly.pdbx_strand_id
1 'polypeptide(L)'
;FVDSPEMTDKDTRKNFPKRVSASIQKADGVIAVSRFVKDQLLNRFVIDEDKVKVIYHGTDTDFYYGVPASRLDRVIKKHALPSDFLLFVTLPTPVIGRLTS
;
A
#
# COMPACT_ATOMS: atom_id res chain seq x y z
N PHE A 1 -2.76 -5.31 -8.14
CA PHE A 1 -2.11 -6.44 -8.83
C PHE A 1 -3.06 -7.59 -9.15
N VAL A 2 -3.90 -8.05 -8.21
CA VAL A 2 -4.92 -9.08 -8.54
C VAL A 2 -6.21 -8.47 -9.10
N ASP A 3 -6.55 -7.24 -8.70
CA ASP A 3 -7.82 -6.57 -9.09
C ASP A 3 -7.71 -5.56 -10.22
N SER A 4 -6.50 -5.31 -10.71
CA SER A 4 -6.25 -4.35 -11.79
C SER A 4 -5.38 -5.03 -12.81
N PRO A 5 -5.97 -5.87 -13.69
CA PRO A 5 -5.21 -6.62 -14.67
C PRO A 5 -4.40 -5.65 -15.54
N GLU A 6 -5.01 -4.57 -16.05
CA GLU A 6 -4.45 -3.71 -17.10
C GLU A 6 -3.09 -3.07 -16.80
N MET A 7 -2.70 -2.95 -15.53
CA MET A 7 -1.45 -2.30 -15.08
C MET A 7 -0.28 -3.29 -14.89
N THR A 8 -0.45 -4.57 -15.25
CA THR A 8 0.53 -5.63 -14.94
C THR A 8 1.00 -6.34 -16.21
N ASP A 9 2.32 -6.48 -16.39
CA ASP A 9 2.93 -7.24 -17.49
C ASP A 9 2.42 -8.70 -17.55
N LYS A 10 2.29 -9.27 -18.76
CA LYS A 10 1.65 -10.58 -18.99
C LYS A 10 2.31 -11.72 -18.19
N ASP A 11 3.61 -11.67 -17.97
CA ASP A 11 4.36 -12.70 -17.24
C ASP A 11 4.17 -12.61 -15.72
N THR A 12 3.91 -11.41 -15.20
CA THR A 12 3.67 -11.18 -13.77
C THR A 12 2.28 -11.66 -13.36
N ARG A 13 1.26 -11.50 -14.22
CA ARG A 13 -0.13 -11.94 -13.94
C ARG A 13 -0.27 -13.44 -13.68
N LYS A 14 0.45 -14.30 -14.42
CA LYS A 14 0.29 -15.77 -14.32
C LYS A 14 1.03 -16.38 -13.13
N ASN A 15 2.16 -15.80 -12.73
CA ASN A 15 3.03 -16.39 -11.71
C ASN A 15 2.81 -15.82 -10.31
N PHE A 16 2.28 -14.61 -10.19
CA PHE A 16 2.04 -13.95 -8.90
C PHE A 16 1.11 -14.73 -7.96
N PRO A 17 -0.11 -15.16 -8.36
CA PRO A 17 -1.01 -15.88 -7.45
C PRO A 17 -0.43 -17.23 -7.01
N LYS A 18 0.31 -17.93 -7.90
CA LYS A 18 0.99 -19.19 -7.56
C LYS A 18 2.08 -18.99 -6.52
N ARG A 19 2.90 -17.95 -6.68
CA ARG A 19 3.99 -17.63 -5.74
C ARG A 19 3.45 -17.21 -4.38
N VAL A 20 2.41 -16.37 -4.37
CA VAL A 20 1.76 -15.93 -3.14
C VAL A 20 1.11 -17.12 -2.41
N SER A 21 0.38 -17.97 -3.12
CA SER A 21 -0.20 -19.20 -2.55
C SER A 21 0.86 -20.13 -1.97
N ALA A 22 1.96 -20.36 -2.69
CA ALA A 22 3.07 -21.19 -2.20
C ALA A 22 3.75 -20.61 -0.95
N SER A 23 3.90 -19.28 -0.88
CA SER A 23 4.44 -18.62 0.32
C SER A 23 3.48 -18.72 1.50
N ILE A 24 2.18 -18.53 1.27
CA ILE A 24 1.13 -18.64 2.28
C ILE A 24 1.07 -20.06 2.86
N GLN A 25 1.16 -21.09 2.02
CA GLN A 25 1.15 -22.48 2.46
C GLN A 25 2.36 -22.87 3.30
N LYS A 26 3.53 -22.27 3.02
CA LYS A 26 4.77 -22.52 3.77
C LYS A 26 4.91 -21.69 5.04
N ALA A 27 4.11 -20.64 5.20
CA ALA A 27 4.21 -19.75 6.34
C ALA A 27 3.60 -20.38 7.60
N ASP A 28 4.28 -20.23 8.74
CA ASP A 28 3.75 -20.61 10.05
C ASP A 28 2.62 -19.68 10.51
N GLY A 29 2.62 -18.44 10.00
CA GLY A 29 1.57 -17.46 10.23
C GLY A 29 1.66 -16.31 9.23
N VAL A 30 0.53 -15.63 9.01
CA VAL A 30 0.40 -14.49 8.09
C VAL A 30 -0.10 -13.29 8.88
N ILE A 31 0.61 -12.16 8.76
CA ILE A 31 0.19 -10.90 9.38
C ILE A 31 -0.57 -10.07 8.34
N ALA A 32 -1.86 -9.85 8.60
CA ALA A 32 -2.68 -8.94 7.83
C ALA A 32 -2.66 -7.54 8.47
N VAL A 33 -2.50 -6.51 7.63
CA VAL A 33 -2.32 -5.12 8.09
C VAL A 33 -3.65 -4.41 8.37
N SER A 34 -4.76 -5.06 8.02
CA SER A 34 -6.13 -4.62 8.31
C SER A 34 -7.08 -5.82 8.22
N ARG A 35 -8.30 -5.67 8.77
CA ARG A 35 -9.39 -6.65 8.59
C ARG A 35 -9.72 -6.87 7.12
N PHE A 36 -9.80 -5.78 6.34
CA PHE A 36 -10.01 -5.87 4.90
C PHE A 36 -8.99 -6.77 4.21
N VAL A 37 -7.69 -6.62 4.55
CA VAL A 37 -6.64 -7.46 3.96
C VAL A 37 -6.76 -8.92 4.42
N LYS A 38 -7.13 -9.19 5.68
CA LYS A 38 -7.42 -10.55 6.16
C LYS A 38 -8.56 -11.18 5.34
N ASP A 39 -9.67 -10.48 5.16
CA ASP A 39 -10.83 -10.98 4.42
C ASP A 39 -10.47 -11.25 2.95
N GLN A 40 -9.66 -10.38 2.34
CA GLN A 40 -9.15 -10.59 0.98
C GLN A 40 -8.26 -11.83 0.87
N LEU A 41 -7.46 -12.15 1.89
CA LEU A 41 -6.62 -13.36 1.91
C LEU A 41 -7.49 -14.61 2.01
N LEU A 42 -8.44 -14.65 2.94
CA LEU A 42 -9.33 -15.80 3.16
C LEU A 42 -10.22 -16.08 1.94
N ASN A 43 -10.68 -15.02 1.25
CA ASN A 43 -11.54 -15.17 0.07
C ASN A 43 -10.78 -15.64 -1.18
N ARG A 44 -9.46 -15.44 -1.26
CA ARG A 44 -8.66 -15.70 -2.48
C ARG A 44 -7.75 -16.90 -2.38
N PHE A 45 -7.38 -17.31 -1.17
CA PHE A 45 -6.44 -18.40 -0.93
C PHE A 45 -7.03 -19.38 0.08
N VAL A 46 -6.75 -20.67 -0.11
CA VAL A 46 -7.05 -21.69 0.89
C VAL A 46 -5.99 -21.57 2.00
N ILE A 47 -6.31 -20.78 3.03
CA ILE A 47 -5.51 -20.61 4.23
C ILE A 47 -6.38 -20.86 5.46
N ASP A 48 -5.79 -21.50 6.46
CA ASP A 48 -6.38 -21.64 7.78
C ASP A 48 -6.51 -20.26 8.46
N GLU A 49 -7.72 -19.90 8.86
CA GLU A 49 -8.00 -18.60 9.47
C GLU A 49 -7.15 -18.37 10.74
N ASP A 50 -6.88 -19.44 11.49
CA ASP A 50 -6.10 -19.37 12.74
C ASP A 50 -4.64 -18.95 12.50
N LYS A 51 -4.16 -19.12 11.26
CA LYS A 51 -2.82 -18.65 10.85
C LYS A 51 -2.78 -17.17 10.51
N VAL A 52 -3.92 -16.51 10.29
CA VAL A 52 -3.98 -15.10 9.87
C VAL A 52 -4.25 -14.19 11.06
N LYS A 53 -3.23 -13.43 11.49
CA LYS A 53 -3.34 -12.45 12.57
C LYS A 53 -3.41 -11.04 12.01
N VAL A 54 -4.40 -10.25 12.46
CA VAL A 54 -4.47 -8.84 12.09
C VAL A 54 -3.61 -8.04 13.06
N ILE A 55 -2.56 -7.40 12.55
CA ILE A 55 -1.79 -6.39 13.26
C ILE A 55 -1.95 -5.11 12.45
N TYR A 56 -2.77 -4.18 12.96
CA TYR A 56 -2.94 -2.89 12.33
C TYR A 56 -1.60 -2.18 12.26
N HIS A 57 -1.28 -1.59 11.11
CA HIS A 57 -0.13 -0.71 11.02
C HIS A 57 -0.27 0.39 12.08
N GLY A 58 0.73 0.48 12.96
CA GLY A 58 0.90 1.69 13.75
C GLY A 58 1.19 2.82 12.79
N THR A 59 0.28 3.76 12.64
CA THR A 59 0.70 5.07 12.14
C THR A 59 1.55 5.70 13.23
N ASP A 60 2.57 6.48 12.83
CA ASP A 60 3.39 7.23 13.79
C ASP A 60 2.47 7.94 14.80
N THR A 61 2.83 7.90 16.09
CA THR A 61 2.03 8.55 17.13
C THR A 61 1.82 10.03 16.86
N ASP A 62 2.73 10.66 16.11
CA ASP A 62 2.62 12.03 15.61
C ASP A 62 1.35 12.28 14.76
N PHE A 63 0.72 11.25 14.20
CA PHE A 63 -0.57 11.39 13.49
C PHE A 63 -1.78 11.48 14.42
N TYR A 64 -1.63 11.11 15.69
CA TYR A 64 -2.71 11.12 16.69
C TYR A 64 -2.65 12.34 17.63
N TYR A 65 -1.54 13.07 17.63
CA TYR A 65 -1.36 14.26 18.47
C TYR A 65 -1.45 15.56 17.65
N GLY A 66 -1.94 16.62 18.28
CA GLY A 66 -1.96 17.94 17.67
C GLY A 66 -0.55 18.41 17.34
N VAL A 67 -0.32 18.82 16.10
CA VAL A 67 0.95 19.40 15.67
C VAL A 67 1.11 20.80 16.29
N PRO A 68 2.23 21.11 16.97
CA PRO A 68 2.45 22.45 17.53
C PRO A 68 2.40 23.53 16.44
N ALA A 69 1.73 24.65 16.72
CA ALA A 69 1.60 25.77 15.78
C ALA A 69 2.97 26.25 15.23
N SER A 70 4.00 26.27 16.08
CA SER A 70 5.37 26.63 15.67
C SER A 70 5.97 25.69 14.61
N ARG A 71 5.63 24.39 14.64
CA ARG A 71 6.05 23.41 13.62
C ARG A 71 5.29 23.65 12.32
N LEU A 72 4.00 23.97 12.40
CA LEU A 72 3.16 24.29 11.25
C LEU A 72 3.64 25.56 10.54
N ASP A 73 3.83 26.66 11.28
CA ASP A 73 4.32 27.94 10.76
C ASP A 73 5.66 27.80 10.05
N ARG A 74 6.56 26.98 10.61
CA ARG A 74 7.85 26.70 10.00
C ARG A 74 7.72 25.99 8.66
N VAL A 75 6.80 25.02 8.55
CA VAL A 75 6.56 24.27 7.30
C VAL A 75 5.90 25.18 6.25
N ILE A 76 4.88 25.95 6.64
CA ILE A 76 4.21 26.91 5.75
C ILE A 76 5.22 27.91 5.18
N LYS A 77 6.05 28.51 6.03
CA LYS A 77 7.09 29.46 5.60
C LYS A 77 8.16 28.79 4.73
N LYS A 78 8.63 27.59 5.11
CA LYS A 78 9.68 26.87 4.37
C LYS A 78 9.25 26.50 2.95
N HIS A 79 8.00 26.10 2.79
CA HIS A 79 7.46 25.62 1.52
C HIS A 79 6.57 26.65 0.80
N ALA A 80 6.49 27.88 1.32
CA ALA A 80 5.64 28.96 0.82
C ALA A 80 4.20 28.49 0.52
N LEU A 81 3.63 27.71 1.43
CA LEU A 81 2.33 27.08 1.22
C LEU A 81 1.20 28.11 1.33
N PRO A 82 0.16 28.03 0.48
CA PRO A 82 -1.05 28.83 0.64
C PRO A 82 -1.84 28.39 1.89
N SER A 83 -2.82 29.20 2.30
CA SER A 83 -3.70 28.88 3.44
C SER A 83 -4.46 27.56 3.22
N ASP A 84 -4.84 27.29 1.97
CA ASP A 84 -5.60 26.13 1.57
C ASP A 84 -4.98 25.50 0.32
N PHE A 85 -4.79 24.18 0.36
CA PHE A 85 -4.26 23.43 -0.77
C PHE A 85 -4.81 22.01 -0.76
N LEU A 86 -4.81 21.38 -1.93
CA LEU A 86 -5.04 19.96 -2.09
C LEU A 86 -3.70 19.26 -2.31
N LEU A 87 -3.33 18.33 -1.42
CA LEU A 87 -2.13 17.52 -1.59
C LEU A 87 -2.43 16.35 -2.54
N PHE A 88 -1.73 16.31 -3.67
CA PHE A 88 -1.77 15.17 -4.58
C PHE A 88 -0.46 14.39 -4.52
N VAL A 89 -0.51 13.16 -4.03
CA VAL A 89 0.64 12.25 -3.99
C VAL A 89 0.47 11.23 -5.12
N THR A 90 1.38 11.27 -6.09
CA THR A 90 1.42 10.30 -7.19
C THR A 90 2.64 9.41 -7.08
N LEU A 91 2.53 8.17 -7.56
CA LEU A 91 3.68 7.33 -7.81
C LEU A 91 4.44 7.84 -9.04
N PRO A 92 5.78 7.77 -9.08
CA PRO A 92 6.52 8.08 -10.29
C PRO A 92 6.18 7.04 -11.37
N THR A 93 5.45 7.46 -12.40
CA THR A 93 5.20 6.61 -13.58
C THR A 93 6.38 6.71 -14.55
N PRO A 94 7.01 5.60 -14.99
CA PRO A 94 8.03 5.66 -16.02
C PRO A 94 7.41 6.11 -17.35
N VAL A 95 7.87 7.24 -17.88
CA VAL A 95 7.50 7.71 -19.21
C VAL A 95 8.29 6.87 -20.22
N ILE A 96 7.70 5.81 -20.77
CA ILE A 96 8.29 5.09 -21.89
C ILE A 96 8.08 5.97 -23.13
N GLY A 97 9.04 6.85 -23.40
CA GLY A 97 9.10 7.66 -24.60
C GLY A 97 9.20 6.75 -25.82
N ARG A 98 8.09 6.57 -26.53
CA ARG A 98 8.09 6.00 -27.88
C ARG A 98 8.53 7.11 -28.83
N LEU A 99 9.84 7.29 -28.98
CA LEU A 99 10.40 8.00 -30.12
C LEU A 99 10.34 7.04 -31.31
N THR A 100 9.26 7.14 -32.09
CA THR A 100 9.27 6.68 -33.48
C THR A 100 9.46 7.92 -34.35
N SER A 101 10.68 8.11 -34.83
CA SER A 101 10.96 8.80 -36.10
C SER A 101 11.38 7.74 -37.11
#